data_AF-A0A6I9QQH8-F1
#
_entry.id   AF-A0A6I9QQH8-F1
#
_cell.length_a   1.000
_cell.length_b   1.000
_cell.length_c   1.000
_cell.angle_alpha   90.00
_cell.angle_beta   90.00
_cell.angle_gamma   90.00
#
_symmetry.space_group_name_H-M   'P 1'
#
loop_
_entity.id
_entity.type
_entity.pdbx_description
1 polymer ?
#
loop_
_entity_poly.entity_id
_entity_poly.type
_entity_poly.pdbx_seq_one_letter_code
_entity_poly.pdbx_strand_id
1 'polypeptide(L)'
;MATVEEVGRGGMVTICLPPLSKEDPLLSGKKRLSDARNLKFKYQLPASSSTEEVLQILDQIVQATRILHMDEIELYFAGDDDCGPYSPRNELESLNSILIVINSLLSGAKNDIIQVLHVLKNRIMTMINSVAVQNIHEMIIEKLDADTEEMLLTWGEDHGVRTKLKISYFKEAGRGAVASEDLSIGDIALEIPESLIISEDLVRESDMYDPLKKLDGIASDTMLLLWSMRERYNSNSRFKIYFDTLPEEFNTGLSFGVDALSVLEGTLLLEELLQARELLHQQYDALCPKLCANYPNIFQQELYTWDKFLWACELWYSNGMKVVLSDGKLGTCLVPIAGLLNHSLCPHILHYGRVDQSTKSLKFHVSRPCKAGEQCYLSYGTFPGSHLITFYGFLPKGDNPYDVIPLDFDDCCNEDGRSNETWTGESSRTTHMVRGAWLSKSDRPHTYGLPPPLLAHLRSVLKGDGIEEPPEVPKADMHKEHERAVLKTVLSIFNPMLEGIGDSDDFDWDNSRWDVKLAFDYKDLQRRIISSVTKSCYSGLEMLDASA
;
A
#
# COMPACT_ATOMS: atom_id res chain seq x y z
N MET A 1 0.29 -15.78 -19.97
CA MET A 1 -0.52 -15.53 -21.19
C MET A 1 -1.58 -16.62 -21.30
N ALA A 2 -2.87 -16.25 -21.33
CA ALA A 2 -3.95 -17.19 -21.58
C ALA A 2 -3.92 -17.66 -23.04
N THR A 3 -4.05 -18.97 -23.28
CA THR A 3 -4.02 -19.56 -24.63
C THR A 3 -5.40 -20.09 -25.00
N VAL A 4 -5.79 -19.87 -26.25
CA VAL A 4 -7.01 -20.43 -26.85
C VAL A 4 -6.68 -21.80 -27.43
N GLU A 5 -7.30 -22.85 -26.90
CA GLU A 5 -7.43 -24.13 -27.61
C GLU A 5 -8.89 -24.28 -28.03
N GLU A 6 -9.18 -23.92 -29.29
CA GLU A 6 -10.50 -24.13 -29.89
C GLU A 6 -10.61 -25.59 -30.34
N VAL A 7 -11.14 -26.47 -29.50
CA VAL A 7 -11.37 -27.87 -29.86
C VAL A 7 -12.78 -28.02 -30.45
N GLY A 8 -12.83 -28.18 -31.76
CA GLY A 8 -13.91 -28.69 -32.65
C GLY A 8 -15.39 -28.75 -32.20
N ARG A 9 -16.27 -28.26 -33.10
CA ARG A 9 -17.75 -28.45 -33.23
C ARG A 9 -18.68 -28.23 -32.01
N GLY A 10 -18.16 -28.03 -30.80
CA GLY A 10 -18.95 -27.79 -29.58
C GLY A 10 -18.77 -26.41 -28.93
N GLY A 11 -17.90 -25.56 -29.48
CA GLY A 11 -17.63 -24.20 -28.99
C GLY A 11 -17.26 -24.15 -27.51
N MET A 12 -15.99 -24.39 -27.15
CA MET A 12 -15.53 -24.34 -25.75
C MET A 12 -14.46 -23.27 -25.59
N VAL A 13 -14.57 -22.45 -24.56
CA VAL A 13 -13.57 -21.46 -24.15
C VAL A 13 -12.75 -22.04 -23.02
N THR A 14 -11.44 -21.87 -23.09
CA THR A 14 -10.55 -22.17 -21.97
C THR A 14 -9.96 -20.88 -21.44
N ILE A 15 -10.12 -20.61 -20.16
CA ILE A 15 -9.49 -19.50 -19.44
C ILE A 15 -8.35 -20.09 -18.62
N CYS A 16 -7.12 -19.70 -18.96
CA CYS A 16 -5.91 -20.11 -18.24
C CYS A 16 -5.37 -18.91 -17.46
N LEU A 17 -5.34 -19.03 -16.14
CA LEU A 17 -4.63 -18.10 -15.27
C LEU A 17 -3.12 -18.41 -15.31
N PRO A 18 -2.24 -17.42 -15.06
CA PRO A 18 -0.82 -17.71 -14.92
C PRO A 18 -0.60 -18.67 -13.74
N PRO A 19 0.34 -19.62 -13.85
CA PRO A 19 0.70 -20.46 -12.72
C PRO A 19 1.34 -19.62 -11.62
N LEU A 20 1.28 -20.10 -10.38
CA LEU A 20 2.05 -19.53 -9.29
C LEU A 20 3.55 -19.57 -9.65
N SER A 21 4.19 -18.40 -9.60
CA SER A 21 5.58 -18.22 -9.97
C SER A 21 6.50 -18.96 -9.02
N LYS A 22 7.55 -19.61 -9.54
CA LYS A 22 8.53 -20.32 -8.69
C LYS A 22 9.45 -19.34 -7.95
N GLU A 23 9.58 -18.14 -8.50
CA GLU A 23 10.35 -17.03 -7.95
C GLU A 23 9.54 -16.18 -6.95
N ASP A 24 8.24 -16.48 -6.74
CA ASP A 24 7.42 -15.77 -5.76
C ASP A 24 7.81 -16.20 -4.33
N PRO A 25 8.29 -15.30 -3.46
CA PRO A 25 8.64 -15.63 -2.08
C PRO A 25 7.44 -16.13 -1.27
N LEU A 26 6.21 -15.81 -1.69
CA LEU A 26 4.96 -16.20 -1.04
C LEU A 26 4.35 -17.48 -1.61
N LEU A 27 5.07 -18.18 -2.50
CA LEU A 27 4.58 -19.37 -3.22
C LEU A 27 3.98 -20.43 -2.29
N SER A 28 4.66 -20.73 -1.17
CA SER A 28 4.23 -21.79 -0.24
C SER A 28 2.85 -21.51 0.35
N GLY A 29 2.62 -20.30 0.86
CA GLY A 29 1.35 -19.90 1.44
C GLY A 29 0.24 -19.74 0.39
N LYS A 30 0.55 -19.16 -0.77
CA LYS A 30 -0.41 -19.08 -1.89
C LYS A 30 -0.85 -20.46 -2.37
N LYS A 31 0.08 -21.42 -2.45
CA LYS A 31 -0.22 -22.82 -2.79
C LYS A 31 -1.07 -23.49 -1.71
N ARG A 32 -0.75 -23.30 -0.42
CA ARG A 32 -1.56 -23.81 0.71
C ARG A 32 -3.01 -23.36 0.60
N LEU A 33 -3.25 -22.06 0.37
CA LEU A 33 -4.60 -21.51 0.22
C LEU A 33 -5.31 -22.03 -1.04
N SER A 34 -4.60 -22.11 -2.17
CA SER A 34 -5.15 -22.66 -3.41
C SER A 34 -5.59 -24.11 -3.26
N ASP A 35 -4.75 -24.93 -2.62
CA ASP A 35 -5.02 -26.36 -2.39
C ASP A 35 -6.18 -26.53 -1.40
N ALA A 36 -6.20 -25.76 -0.30
CA ALA A 36 -7.27 -25.78 0.70
C ALA A 36 -8.64 -25.42 0.12
N ARG A 37 -8.68 -24.54 -0.88
CA ARG A 37 -9.90 -24.10 -1.56
C ARG A 37 -10.22 -24.90 -2.84
N ASN A 38 -9.41 -25.91 -3.16
CA ASN A 38 -9.55 -26.73 -4.38
C ASN A 38 -9.63 -25.87 -5.67
N LEU A 39 -8.86 -24.79 -5.72
CA LEU A 39 -8.86 -23.85 -6.84
C LEU A 39 -8.01 -24.39 -8.00
N LYS A 40 -8.47 -24.10 -9.21
CA LYS A 40 -7.81 -24.48 -10.46
C LYS A 40 -7.19 -23.24 -11.09
N PHE A 41 -6.24 -23.44 -12.02
CA PHE A 41 -5.69 -22.36 -12.84
C PHE A 41 -6.06 -22.51 -14.33
N LYS A 42 -6.91 -23.50 -14.64
CA LYS A 42 -7.46 -23.76 -15.97
C LYS A 42 -8.95 -24.03 -15.83
N TYR A 43 -9.76 -23.22 -16.52
CA TYR A 43 -11.21 -23.27 -16.48
C TYR A 43 -11.75 -23.46 -17.89
N GLN A 44 -12.70 -24.38 -18.04
CA GLN A 44 -13.34 -24.68 -19.33
C GLN A 44 -14.81 -24.27 -19.26
N LEU A 45 -15.23 -23.46 -20.23
CA LEU A 45 -16.61 -23.01 -20.39
C LEU A 45 -17.16 -23.45 -21.76
N PRO A 46 -18.15 -24.32 -21.80
CA PRO A 46 -18.96 -24.54 -22.99
C PRO A 46 -19.71 -23.28 -23.43
N ALA A 47 -19.86 -23.06 -24.74
CA ALA A 47 -20.68 -21.97 -25.29
C ALA A 47 -22.17 -22.12 -24.95
N SER A 48 -22.61 -23.34 -24.61
CA SER A 48 -23.97 -23.65 -24.18
C SER A 48 -24.22 -23.42 -22.69
N SER A 49 -23.23 -22.94 -21.92
CA SER A 49 -23.40 -22.75 -20.47
C SER A 49 -24.44 -21.69 -20.16
N SER A 50 -25.21 -21.95 -19.09
CA SER A 50 -26.17 -20.99 -18.57
C SER A 50 -25.46 -19.79 -17.94
N THR A 51 -26.13 -18.63 -17.85
CA THR A 51 -25.56 -17.46 -17.17
C THR A 51 -25.13 -17.77 -15.73
N GLU A 52 -25.87 -18.62 -15.02
CA GLU A 52 -25.55 -19.00 -13.64
C GLU A 52 -24.24 -19.81 -13.56
N GLU A 53 -24.05 -20.79 -14.44
CA GLU A 53 -22.80 -21.56 -14.54
C GLU A 53 -21.60 -20.65 -14.86
N VAL A 54 -21.78 -19.71 -15.78
CA VAL A 54 -20.75 -18.74 -16.17
C VAL A 54 -20.32 -17.89 -14.97
N LEU A 55 -21.28 -17.44 -14.17
CA LEU A 55 -21.01 -16.63 -12.98
C LEU A 55 -20.35 -17.44 -11.86
N GLN A 56 -20.77 -18.69 -11.64
CA GLN A 56 -20.11 -19.57 -10.65
C GLN A 56 -18.64 -19.84 -11.01
N ILE A 57 -18.33 -20.05 -12.29
CA ILE A 57 -16.95 -20.21 -12.74
C ILE A 57 -16.17 -18.90 -12.61
N LEU A 58 -16.79 -17.75 -12.91
CA LEU A 58 -16.16 -16.46 -12.69
C LEU A 58 -15.78 -16.25 -11.22
N ASP A 59 -16.64 -16.61 -10.28
CA ASP A 59 -16.34 -16.50 -8.85
C ASP A 59 -15.10 -17.34 -8.48
N GLN A 60 -14.96 -18.55 -9.03
CA GLN A 60 -13.74 -19.36 -8.85
C GLN A 60 -12.51 -18.73 -9.48
N ILE A 61 -12.64 -18.15 -10.69
CA ILE A 61 -11.54 -17.45 -11.37
C ILE A 61 -11.10 -16.23 -10.54
N VAL A 62 -12.04 -15.46 -10.01
CA VAL A 62 -11.76 -14.31 -9.15
C VAL A 62 -11.02 -14.75 -7.89
N GLN A 63 -11.50 -15.78 -7.20
CA GLN A 63 -10.83 -16.32 -6.01
C GLN A 63 -9.39 -16.77 -6.29
N ALA A 64 -9.17 -17.51 -7.38
CA ALA A 64 -7.83 -17.93 -7.79
C ALA A 64 -6.93 -16.72 -8.14
N THR A 65 -7.49 -15.71 -8.79
CA THR A 65 -6.74 -14.51 -9.19
C THR A 65 -6.39 -13.63 -7.99
N ARG A 66 -7.26 -13.54 -6.97
CA ARG A 66 -6.95 -12.85 -5.71
C ARG A 66 -5.73 -13.45 -5.02
N ILE A 67 -5.61 -14.79 -5.00
CA ILE A 67 -4.42 -15.48 -4.45
C ILE A 67 -3.16 -15.12 -5.23
N LEU A 68 -3.23 -15.02 -6.56
CA LEU A 68 -2.08 -14.65 -7.39
C LEU A 68 -1.51 -13.28 -6.99
N HIS A 69 -2.40 -12.32 -6.71
CA HIS A 69 -2.05 -10.93 -6.39
C HIS A 69 -1.92 -10.64 -4.89
N MET A 70 -2.00 -11.65 -4.01
CA MET A 70 -1.78 -11.44 -2.58
C MET A 70 -0.37 -10.94 -2.28
N ASP A 71 -0.29 -9.94 -1.41
CA ASP A 71 0.93 -9.55 -0.72
C ASP A 71 1.10 -10.31 0.61
N GLU A 72 2.19 -10.02 1.34
CA GLU A 72 2.51 -10.72 2.60
C GLU A 72 1.46 -10.46 3.69
N ILE A 73 0.97 -9.23 3.80
CA ILE A 73 -0.01 -8.84 4.83
C ILE A 73 -1.34 -9.52 4.53
N GLU A 74 -1.80 -9.45 3.28
CA GLU A 74 -3.03 -10.12 2.85
C GLU A 74 -2.97 -11.63 3.09
N LEU A 75 -1.83 -12.25 2.76
CA LEU A 75 -1.63 -13.68 2.97
C LEU A 75 -1.61 -14.07 4.46
N TYR A 76 -1.01 -13.22 5.32
CA TYR A 76 -0.95 -13.46 6.76
C TYR A 76 -2.34 -13.48 7.40
N PHE A 77 -3.23 -12.55 6.99
CA PHE A 77 -4.58 -12.46 7.56
C PHE A 77 -5.61 -13.34 6.84
N ALA A 78 -5.30 -13.91 5.68
CA ALA A 78 -6.23 -14.74 4.93
C ALA A 78 -6.52 -16.09 5.65
N GLY A 79 -7.76 -16.26 6.09
CA GLY A 79 -8.29 -17.55 6.54
C GLY A 79 -8.54 -18.51 5.37
N ASP A 80 -8.60 -19.82 5.63
CA ASP A 80 -8.90 -20.77 4.53
C ASP A 80 -10.32 -20.57 3.97
N ASP A 81 -11.25 -20.12 4.81
CA ASP A 81 -12.64 -19.78 4.49
C ASP A 81 -12.83 -18.36 3.93
N ASP A 82 -11.86 -17.46 4.13
CA ASP A 82 -11.94 -16.09 3.62
C ASP A 82 -11.54 -16.02 2.14
N CYS A 83 -12.54 -15.93 1.26
CA CYS A 83 -12.34 -15.82 -0.19
C CYS A 83 -12.08 -14.39 -0.70
N GLY A 84 -11.95 -13.40 0.19
CA GLY A 84 -11.74 -12.00 -0.14
C GLY A 84 -13.03 -11.24 -0.53
N PRO A 85 -12.92 -10.01 -1.07
CA PRO A 85 -11.69 -9.28 -1.36
C PRO A 85 -10.88 -8.98 -0.09
N TYR A 86 -9.55 -8.95 -0.20
CA TYR A 86 -8.63 -8.73 0.94
C TYR A 86 -8.28 -7.26 1.12
N SER A 87 -8.07 -6.56 0.00
CA SER A 87 -7.97 -5.12 -0.09
C SER A 87 -8.63 -4.64 -1.39
N PRO A 88 -8.99 -3.36 -1.51
CA PRO A 88 -9.44 -2.81 -2.79
C PRO A 88 -8.37 -2.91 -3.87
N ARG A 89 -7.09 -2.81 -3.49
CA ARG A 89 -5.95 -2.99 -4.41
C ARG A 89 -5.95 -4.40 -5.00
N ASN A 90 -5.92 -5.43 -4.17
CA ASN A 90 -5.94 -6.82 -4.60
C ASN A 90 -7.16 -7.15 -5.45
N GLU A 91 -8.33 -6.60 -5.09
CA GLU A 91 -9.55 -6.78 -5.89
C GLU A 91 -9.42 -6.17 -7.28
N LEU A 92 -8.97 -4.91 -7.37
CA LEU A 92 -8.78 -4.25 -8.66
C LEU A 92 -7.70 -4.92 -9.50
N GLU A 93 -6.57 -5.31 -8.92
CA GLU A 93 -5.52 -6.09 -9.60
C GLU A 93 -6.08 -7.38 -10.21
N SER A 94 -6.84 -8.12 -9.40
CA SER A 94 -7.42 -9.39 -9.82
C SER A 94 -8.43 -9.23 -10.95
N LEU A 95 -9.36 -8.28 -10.80
CA LEU A 95 -10.39 -8.04 -11.78
C LEU A 95 -9.83 -7.49 -13.10
N ASN A 96 -8.82 -6.60 -13.04
CA ASN A 96 -8.16 -6.09 -14.25
C ASN A 96 -7.37 -7.17 -14.97
N SER A 97 -6.66 -8.04 -14.25
CA SER A 97 -5.96 -9.19 -14.84
C SER A 97 -6.92 -10.12 -15.60
N ILE A 98 -8.08 -10.42 -15.01
CA ILE A 98 -9.12 -11.22 -15.68
C ILE A 98 -9.68 -10.46 -16.88
N LEU A 99 -9.98 -9.16 -16.74
CA LEU A 99 -10.54 -8.33 -17.80
C LEU A 99 -9.63 -8.26 -19.02
N ILE A 100 -8.30 -8.18 -18.84
CA ILE A 100 -7.31 -8.21 -19.92
C ILE A 100 -7.41 -9.54 -20.69
N VAL A 101 -7.48 -10.67 -19.97
CA VAL A 101 -7.65 -12.00 -20.59
C VAL A 101 -8.95 -12.07 -21.37
N ILE A 102 -10.08 -11.64 -20.79
CA ILE A 102 -11.39 -11.67 -21.45
C ILE A 102 -11.42 -10.77 -22.68
N ASN A 103 -10.86 -9.55 -22.62
CA ASN A 103 -10.81 -8.64 -23.77
C ASN A 103 -9.94 -9.21 -24.91
N SER A 104 -8.83 -9.88 -24.58
CA SER A 104 -8.01 -10.59 -25.56
C SER A 104 -8.82 -11.71 -26.24
N LEU A 105 -9.56 -12.51 -25.47
CA LEU A 105 -10.43 -13.57 -26.00
C LEU A 105 -11.56 -13.01 -26.90
N LEU A 106 -12.16 -11.90 -26.51
CA LEU A 106 -13.23 -11.24 -27.28
C LEU A 106 -12.75 -10.79 -28.67
N SER A 107 -11.50 -10.35 -28.81
CA SER A 107 -10.95 -9.89 -30.09
C SER A 107 -10.83 -11.00 -31.15
N GLY A 108 -10.77 -12.27 -30.73
CA GLY A 108 -10.61 -13.43 -31.61
C GLY A 108 -11.80 -14.39 -31.66
N ALA A 109 -12.86 -14.15 -30.89
CA ALA A 109 -13.99 -15.08 -30.73
C ALA A 109 -15.01 -15.03 -31.87
N LYS A 110 -15.77 -16.12 -32.06
CA LYS A 110 -16.90 -16.22 -33.01
C LYS A 110 -18.20 -16.62 -32.31
N ASN A 111 -19.33 -16.13 -32.86
CA ASN A 111 -20.72 -16.48 -32.54
C ASN A 111 -21.02 -16.63 -31.03
N ASP A 112 -21.34 -17.85 -30.57
CA ASP A 112 -21.97 -18.10 -29.27
C ASP A 112 -21.02 -17.88 -28.09
N ILE A 113 -19.71 -18.02 -28.31
CA ILE A 113 -18.68 -17.74 -27.32
C ILE A 113 -18.67 -16.26 -26.90
N ILE A 114 -18.99 -15.35 -27.84
CA ILE A 114 -19.00 -13.91 -27.57
C ILE A 114 -20.03 -13.58 -26.49
N GLN A 115 -21.19 -14.25 -26.50
CA GLN A 115 -22.25 -14.00 -25.50
C GLN A 115 -21.75 -14.36 -24.10
N VAL A 116 -21.11 -15.53 -23.94
CA VAL A 116 -20.52 -15.96 -22.66
C VAL A 116 -19.44 -14.98 -22.18
N LEU A 117 -18.54 -14.56 -23.07
CA LEU A 117 -17.48 -13.61 -22.73
C LEU A 117 -18.03 -12.21 -22.37
N HIS A 118 -19.14 -11.78 -22.99
CA HIS A 118 -19.84 -10.54 -22.64
C HIS A 118 -20.46 -10.62 -21.23
N VAL A 119 -21.05 -11.76 -20.86
CA VAL A 119 -21.56 -11.98 -19.49
C VAL A 119 -20.44 -11.83 -18.47
N LEU A 120 -19.29 -12.49 -18.71
CA LEU A 120 -18.11 -12.39 -17.85
C LEU A 120 -17.62 -10.93 -17.74
N LYS A 121 -17.41 -10.27 -18.89
CA LYS A 121 -16.96 -8.87 -18.94
C LYS A 121 -17.89 -7.93 -18.18
N ASN A 122 -19.20 -8.03 -18.39
CA ASN A 122 -20.18 -7.17 -17.72
C ASN A 122 -20.19 -7.38 -16.21
N ARG A 123 -20.07 -8.64 -15.75
CA ARG A 123 -19.98 -8.92 -14.32
C ARG A 123 -18.69 -8.35 -13.71
N ILE A 124 -17.54 -8.55 -14.36
CA ILE A 124 -16.26 -7.99 -13.91
C ILE A 124 -16.33 -6.46 -13.82
N MET A 125 -16.87 -5.78 -14.84
CA MET A 125 -17.05 -4.32 -14.80
C MET A 125 -17.95 -3.88 -13.65
N THR A 126 -19.02 -4.62 -13.36
CA THR A 126 -19.89 -4.35 -12.21
C THR A 126 -19.13 -4.48 -10.89
N MET A 127 -18.28 -5.50 -10.75
CA MET A 127 -17.44 -5.69 -9.56
C MET A 127 -16.43 -4.56 -9.40
N ILE A 128 -15.73 -4.15 -10.47
CA ILE A 128 -14.78 -3.01 -10.45
C ILE A 128 -15.49 -1.72 -10.02
N ASN A 129 -16.68 -1.45 -10.56
CA ASN A 129 -17.45 -0.27 -10.18
C ASN A 129 -17.89 -0.31 -8.71
N SER A 130 -18.16 -1.49 -8.15
CA SER A 130 -18.55 -1.62 -6.74
C SER A 130 -17.41 -1.34 -5.75
N VAL A 131 -16.15 -1.56 -6.16
CA VAL A 131 -14.97 -1.21 -5.34
C VAL A 131 -14.89 0.30 -5.10
N ALA A 132 -15.31 1.11 -6.08
CA ALA A 132 -15.33 2.56 -5.96
C ALA A 132 -16.34 3.02 -4.90
N VAL A 133 -17.56 2.49 -4.94
CA VAL A 133 -18.72 2.96 -4.13
C VAL A 133 -18.52 2.75 -2.63
N GLN A 134 -17.76 1.73 -2.22
CA GLN A 134 -17.59 1.39 -0.80
C GLN A 134 -16.78 2.42 0.00
N ASN A 135 -16.01 3.30 -0.66
CA ASN A 135 -15.09 4.23 0.00
C ASN A 135 -15.15 5.67 -0.56
N ILE A 136 -16.24 6.07 -1.22
CA ILE A 136 -16.35 7.45 -1.73
C ILE A 136 -16.66 8.39 -0.57
N HIS A 137 -15.62 9.05 -0.06
CA HIS A 137 -15.78 10.32 0.61
C HIS A 137 -15.49 11.43 -0.41
N GLU A 138 -16.52 12.18 -0.79
CA GLU A 138 -16.33 13.36 -1.63
C GLU A 138 -15.53 14.40 -0.85
N MET A 139 -14.30 14.64 -1.27
CA MET A 139 -13.52 15.77 -0.77
C MET A 139 -14.09 17.07 -1.31
N ILE A 140 -14.25 18.06 -0.44
CA ILE A 140 -14.77 19.38 -0.82
C ILE A 140 -13.71 20.09 -1.67
N ILE A 141 -14.05 20.32 -2.94
CA ILE A 141 -13.26 21.16 -3.84
C ILE A 141 -13.38 22.61 -3.37
N GLU A 142 -12.25 23.22 -3.04
CA GLU A 142 -12.17 24.66 -2.82
C GLU A 142 -11.59 25.31 -4.08
N LYS A 143 -12.19 26.42 -4.52
CA LYS A 143 -11.62 27.22 -5.60
C LYS A 143 -10.48 28.06 -5.03
N LEU A 144 -9.25 27.68 -5.34
CA LEU A 144 -8.08 28.53 -5.13
C LEU A 144 -7.78 29.34 -6.41
N ASP A 145 -7.02 30.42 -6.27
CA ASP A 145 -6.43 31.18 -7.38
C ASP A 145 -5.56 30.22 -8.22
N ALA A 146 -6.03 29.89 -9.42
CA ALA A 146 -5.57 28.73 -10.19
C ALA A 146 -4.34 29.01 -11.08
N ASP A 147 -3.77 30.20 -11.00
CA ASP A 147 -2.82 30.70 -11.99
C ASP A 147 -1.52 29.86 -12.03
N THR A 148 -0.98 29.46 -10.86
CA THR A 148 0.32 28.75 -10.80
C THR A 148 0.21 27.29 -11.26
N GLU A 149 -0.84 26.59 -10.84
CA GLU A 149 -1.11 25.21 -11.24
C GLU A 149 -1.50 25.10 -12.72
N GLU A 150 -2.25 26.07 -13.24
CA GLU A 150 -2.55 26.16 -14.67
C GLU A 150 -1.27 26.44 -15.47
N MET A 151 -0.36 27.27 -14.96
CA MET A 151 0.96 27.48 -15.56
C MET A 151 1.79 26.20 -15.60
N LEU A 152 1.73 25.35 -14.55
CA LEU A 152 2.44 24.07 -14.55
C LEU A 152 1.89 23.10 -15.60
N LEU A 153 0.57 22.98 -15.72
CA LEU A 153 -0.06 22.16 -16.75
C LEU A 153 0.28 22.66 -18.15
N THR A 154 0.14 23.97 -18.38
CA THR A 154 0.49 24.61 -19.66
C THR A 154 1.96 24.36 -20.02
N TRP A 155 2.86 24.56 -19.05
CA TRP A 155 4.28 24.25 -19.22
C TRP A 155 4.50 22.78 -19.57
N GLY A 156 3.80 21.85 -18.93
CA GLY A 156 3.87 20.43 -19.25
C GLY A 156 3.42 20.14 -20.68
N GLU A 157 2.27 20.67 -21.09
CA GLU A 157 1.69 20.49 -22.43
C GLU A 157 2.62 21.03 -23.52
N ASP A 158 3.22 22.21 -23.31
CA ASP A 158 4.22 22.81 -24.20
C ASP A 158 5.47 21.92 -24.38
N HIS A 159 5.75 21.06 -23.39
CA HIS A 159 6.86 20.10 -23.41
C HIS A 159 6.42 18.66 -23.72
N GLY A 160 5.19 18.47 -24.21
CA GLY A 160 4.69 17.20 -24.74
C GLY A 160 3.97 16.31 -23.73
N VAL A 161 3.65 16.80 -22.53
CA VAL A 161 2.72 16.11 -21.63
C VAL A 161 1.35 16.04 -22.28
N ARG A 162 0.69 14.88 -22.16
CA ARG A 162 -0.72 14.73 -22.51
C ARG A 162 -1.48 14.39 -21.24
N THR A 163 -2.50 15.18 -20.93
CA THR A 163 -3.27 15.02 -19.70
C THR A 163 -4.76 15.06 -19.99
N LYS A 164 -5.51 14.22 -19.28
CA LYS A 164 -6.98 14.28 -19.16
C LYS A 164 -7.38 14.70 -17.74
N LEU A 165 -6.43 15.34 -17.05
CA LEU A 165 -6.55 15.76 -15.66
C LEU A 165 -6.36 17.27 -15.58
N LYS A 166 -7.08 17.89 -14.65
CA LYS A 166 -6.88 19.27 -14.21
C LYS A 166 -6.43 19.28 -12.76
N ILE A 167 -5.68 20.28 -12.35
CA ILE A 167 -5.31 20.43 -10.95
C ILE A 167 -6.42 21.20 -10.23
N SER A 168 -6.73 20.77 -9.01
CA SER A 168 -7.72 21.38 -8.14
C SER A 168 -7.21 21.38 -6.70
N TYR A 169 -7.78 22.23 -5.86
CA TYR A 169 -7.51 22.23 -4.42
C TYR A 169 -8.67 21.57 -3.65
N PHE A 170 -8.31 20.77 -2.65
CA PHE A 170 -9.20 20.04 -1.77
C PHE A 170 -8.87 20.43 -0.33
N LYS A 171 -9.89 20.79 0.44
CA LYS A 171 -9.74 21.28 1.82
C LYS A 171 -8.87 20.38 2.71
N GLU A 172 -8.96 19.07 2.52
CA GLU A 172 -8.34 18.05 3.38
C GLU A 172 -7.07 17.43 2.80
N ALA A 173 -6.86 17.51 1.48
CA ALA A 173 -5.72 16.89 0.79
C ALA A 173 -4.79 17.90 0.13
N GLY A 174 -5.10 19.20 0.21
CA GLY A 174 -4.41 20.22 -0.55
C GLY A 174 -4.63 20.00 -2.05
N ARG A 175 -3.56 20.05 -2.82
CA ARG A 175 -3.66 19.93 -4.28
C ARG A 175 -3.90 18.49 -4.70
N GLY A 176 -4.71 18.31 -5.73
CA GLY A 176 -4.99 17.02 -6.33
C GLY A 176 -5.34 17.15 -7.81
N ALA A 177 -5.49 16.03 -8.49
CA ALA A 177 -5.88 16.00 -9.90
C ALA A 177 -7.33 15.53 -10.07
N VAL A 178 -8.14 16.23 -10.85
CA VAL A 178 -9.51 15.85 -11.21
C VAL A 178 -9.60 15.47 -12.68
N ALA A 179 -10.40 14.48 -13.01
CA ALA A 179 -10.62 14.10 -14.41
C ALA A 179 -11.40 15.20 -15.15
N SER A 180 -10.91 15.61 -16.32
CA SER A 180 -11.59 16.60 -17.17
C SER A 180 -12.74 16.00 -17.99
N GLU A 181 -12.75 14.67 -18.14
CA GLU A 181 -13.72 13.89 -18.88
C GLU A 181 -13.91 12.52 -18.21
N ASP A 182 -14.94 11.77 -18.62
CA ASP A 182 -15.13 10.40 -18.15
C ASP A 182 -14.00 9.50 -18.69
N LEU A 183 -13.25 8.86 -17.78
CA LEU A 183 -12.20 7.90 -18.09
C LEU A 183 -12.70 6.48 -17.91
N SER A 184 -12.49 5.65 -18.92
CA SER A 184 -12.79 4.22 -18.92
C SER A 184 -11.53 3.40 -18.62
N ILE A 185 -11.72 2.17 -18.11
CA ILE A 185 -10.61 1.27 -17.81
C ILE A 185 -9.68 1.11 -19.02
N GLY A 186 -8.38 1.31 -18.79
CA GLY A 186 -7.34 1.28 -19.81
C GLY A 186 -7.01 2.64 -20.44
N ASP A 187 -7.86 3.66 -20.26
CA ASP A 187 -7.55 5.01 -20.71
C ASP A 187 -6.32 5.56 -20.00
N ILE A 188 -5.55 6.37 -20.72
CA ILE A 188 -4.38 7.06 -20.19
C ILE A 188 -4.86 8.38 -19.59
N ALA A 189 -4.81 8.51 -18.27
CA ALA A 189 -5.13 9.76 -17.57
C ALA A 189 -4.03 10.81 -17.76
N LEU A 190 -2.77 10.37 -17.77
CA LEU A 190 -1.59 11.22 -17.87
C LEU A 190 -0.47 10.47 -18.63
N GLU A 191 0.20 11.18 -19.54
CA GLU A 191 1.37 10.71 -20.27
C GLU A 191 2.48 11.77 -20.15
N ILE A 192 3.61 11.39 -19.53
CA ILE A 192 4.76 12.27 -19.27
C ILE A 192 5.94 11.83 -20.14
N PRO A 193 6.46 12.67 -21.04
CA PRO A 193 7.72 12.40 -21.74
C PRO A 193 8.87 12.14 -20.77
N GLU A 194 9.70 11.14 -21.06
CA GLU A 194 10.87 10.77 -20.22
C GLU A 194 11.81 11.97 -20.00
N SER A 195 11.90 12.87 -20.97
CA SER A 195 12.73 14.07 -20.83
C SER A 195 12.31 15.01 -19.69
N LEU A 196 11.06 14.93 -19.20
CA LEU A 196 10.57 15.73 -18.07
C LEU A 196 10.71 15.02 -16.73
N ILE A 197 11.19 13.78 -16.71
CA ILE A 197 11.44 13.04 -15.48
C ILE A 197 12.77 13.53 -14.89
N ILE A 198 12.74 13.96 -13.63
CA ILE A 198 13.92 14.39 -12.89
C ILE A 198 14.57 13.13 -12.30
N SER A 199 15.72 12.74 -12.86
CA SER A 199 16.47 11.54 -12.49
C SER A 199 17.95 11.86 -12.22
N GLU A 200 18.70 10.85 -11.79
CA GLU A 200 20.14 10.96 -11.49
C GLU A 200 20.96 11.51 -12.68
N ASP A 201 20.49 11.35 -13.92
CA ASP A 201 21.20 11.83 -15.11
C ASP A 201 21.42 13.36 -15.06
N LEU A 202 20.49 14.12 -14.48
CA LEU A 202 20.63 15.57 -14.29
C LEU A 202 21.79 15.93 -13.36
N VAL A 203 22.07 15.09 -12.35
CA VAL A 203 23.24 15.27 -11.50
C VAL A 203 24.50 15.01 -12.30
N ARG A 204 24.54 13.92 -13.07
CA ARG A 204 25.69 13.49 -13.88
C ARG A 204 26.11 14.53 -14.92
N GLU A 205 25.15 15.28 -15.44
CA GLU A 205 25.35 16.37 -16.39
C GLU A 205 25.77 17.69 -15.72
N SER A 206 25.69 17.77 -14.38
CA SER A 206 26.03 18.97 -13.62
C SER A 206 27.46 18.97 -13.07
N ASP A 207 27.94 20.16 -12.72
CA ASP A 207 29.21 20.38 -12.00
C ASP A 207 29.26 19.76 -10.58
N MET A 208 28.11 19.30 -10.05
CA MET A 208 28.04 18.65 -8.73
C MET A 208 28.51 17.19 -8.76
N TYR A 209 28.47 16.52 -9.92
CA TYR A 209 28.77 15.09 -10.00
C TYR A 209 30.18 14.75 -9.54
N ASP A 210 31.17 15.54 -9.98
CA ASP A 210 32.58 15.29 -9.69
C ASP A 210 32.94 15.40 -8.20
N PRO A 211 32.44 16.40 -7.45
CA PRO A 211 32.52 16.41 -5.99
C PRO A 211 31.78 15.26 -5.32
N LEU A 212 30.53 14.98 -5.73
CA LEU A 212 29.68 14.01 -5.05
C LEU A 212 30.16 12.58 -5.22
N LYS A 213 30.61 12.19 -6.42
CA LYS A 213 31.13 10.84 -6.68
C LYS A 213 32.40 10.48 -5.90
N LYS A 214 33.08 11.48 -5.32
CA LYS A 214 34.26 11.27 -4.46
C LYS A 214 33.87 10.95 -3.01
N LEU A 215 32.62 11.19 -2.63
CA LEU A 215 32.12 10.79 -1.32
C LEU A 215 31.86 9.30 -1.33
N ASP A 216 32.50 8.59 -0.41
CA ASP A 216 32.34 7.14 -0.31
C ASP A 216 30.92 6.78 0.14
N GLY A 217 30.30 5.82 -0.53
CA GLY A 217 28.98 5.29 -0.18
C GLY A 217 27.77 6.22 -0.37
N ILE A 218 27.91 7.39 -1.00
CA ILE A 218 26.76 8.27 -1.24
C ILE A 218 25.77 7.64 -2.23
N ALA A 219 24.49 7.58 -1.85
CA ALA A 219 23.44 7.07 -2.72
C ALA A 219 23.07 8.07 -3.82
N SER A 220 22.71 7.56 -5.00
CA SER A 220 22.20 8.39 -6.13
C SER A 220 21.05 9.30 -5.71
N ASP A 221 20.12 8.78 -4.91
CA ASP A 221 18.96 9.52 -4.40
C ASP A 221 19.41 10.72 -3.54
N THR A 222 20.47 10.56 -2.73
CA THR A 222 21.06 11.67 -1.94
C THR A 222 21.72 12.71 -2.83
N MET A 223 22.40 12.30 -3.91
CA MET A 223 22.98 13.26 -4.85
C MET A 223 21.91 14.11 -5.52
N LEU A 224 20.79 13.50 -5.90
CA LEU A 224 19.68 14.15 -6.59
C LEU A 224 18.88 15.07 -5.65
N LEU A 225 18.80 14.71 -4.37
CA LEU A 225 18.32 15.58 -3.30
C LEU A 225 19.17 16.85 -3.19
N LEU A 226 20.49 16.71 -3.07
CA LEU A 226 21.41 17.85 -2.98
C LEU A 226 21.37 18.73 -4.23
N TRP A 227 21.18 18.14 -5.41
CA TRP A 227 20.96 18.87 -6.65
C TRP A 227 19.66 19.66 -6.62
N SER A 228 18.58 19.07 -6.12
CA SER A 228 17.27 19.73 -6.01
C SER A 228 17.30 20.95 -5.09
N MET A 229 18.10 20.90 -4.00
CA MET A 229 18.31 22.04 -3.10
C MET A 229 18.85 23.26 -3.83
N ARG A 230 19.77 23.06 -4.79
CA ARG A 230 20.34 24.14 -5.61
C ARG A 230 19.42 24.53 -6.74
N GLU A 231 18.88 23.54 -7.46
CA GLU A 231 18.09 23.76 -8.67
C GLU A 231 16.81 24.53 -8.39
N ARG A 232 16.19 24.36 -7.21
CA ARG A 232 15.03 25.16 -6.77
C ARG A 232 15.26 26.67 -6.89
N TYR A 233 16.49 27.15 -6.69
CA TYR A 233 16.83 28.57 -6.73
C TYR A 233 17.48 29.01 -8.05
N ASN A 234 17.60 28.11 -9.02
CA ASN A 234 18.18 28.40 -10.33
C ASN A 234 17.11 29.03 -11.25
N SER A 235 17.22 30.34 -11.51
CA SER A 235 16.27 31.06 -12.36
C SER A 235 16.26 30.61 -13.83
N ASN A 236 17.32 29.93 -14.28
CA ASN A 236 17.43 29.37 -15.62
C ASN A 236 17.11 27.87 -15.67
N SER A 237 16.62 27.29 -14.56
CA SER A 237 16.24 25.89 -14.54
C SER A 237 15.13 25.60 -15.56
N ARG A 238 15.29 24.50 -16.31
CA ARG A 238 14.21 23.95 -17.13
C ARG A 238 12.98 23.61 -16.29
N PHE A 239 13.19 23.24 -15.03
CA PHE A 239 12.15 22.82 -14.09
C PHE A 239 11.69 23.96 -13.17
N LYS A 240 12.03 25.21 -13.49
CA LYS A 240 11.69 26.38 -12.67
C LYS A 240 10.20 26.42 -12.31
N ILE A 241 9.31 26.25 -13.28
CA ILE A 241 7.86 26.27 -13.06
C ILE A 241 7.44 25.18 -12.07
N TYR A 242 7.99 23.96 -12.20
CA TYR A 242 7.74 22.89 -11.25
C TYR A 242 8.20 23.25 -9.83
N PHE A 243 9.44 23.72 -9.66
CA PHE A 243 9.96 24.09 -8.34
C PHE A 243 9.21 25.28 -7.71
N ASP A 244 8.80 26.26 -8.50
CA ASP A 244 8.00 27.41 -8.04
C ASP A 244 6.60 26.98 -7.58
N THR A 245 6.07 25.86 -8.11
CA THR A 245 4.78 25.31 -7.66
C THR A 245 4.90 24.49 -6.37
N LEU A 246 6.06 23.96 -6.01
CA LEU A 246 6.19 23.14 -4.80
C LEU A 246 5.93 23.98 -3.53
N PRO A 247 5.33 23.38 -2.48
CA PRO A 247 5.02 24.15 -1.28
C PRO A 247 6.29 24.67 -0.61
N GLU A 248 6.17 25.76 0.15
CA GLU A 248 7.31 26.27 0.93
C GLU A 248 7.72 25.32 2.05
N GLU A 249 6.74 24.61 2.63
CA GLU A 249 6.92 23.62 3.69
C GLU A 249 6.07 22.37 3.37
N PHE A 250 6.56 21.18 3.73
CA PHE A 250 5.77 19.96 3.64
C PHE A 250 5.18 19.62 5.00
N ASN A 251 3.94 19.16 5.00
CA ASN A 251 3.23 18.79 6.21
C ASN A 251 3.45 17.30 6.54
N THR A 252 4.70 16.84 6.67
CA THR A 252 5.00 15.43 6.99
C THR A 252 5.23 15.19 8.49
N GLY A 253 5.20 13.92 8.92
CA GLY A 253 5.56 13.50 10.28
C GLY A 253 6.95 13.97 10.72
N LEU A 254 7.88 14.13 9.77
CA LEU A 254 9.23 14.63 10.04
C LEU A 254 9.23 16.08 10.54
N SER A 255 8.17 16.84 10.24
CA SER A 255 7.99 18.25 10.62
C SER A 255 7.00 18.48 11.78
N PHE A 256 6.49 17.41 12.42
CA PHE A 256 5.63 17.53 13.61
C PHE A 256 6.29 18.35 14.74
N GLY A 257 5.53 19.29 15.30
CA GLY A 257 5.93 20.03 16.49
C GLY A 257 5.90 19.17 17.76
N VAL A 258 6.41 19.74 18.85
CA VAL A 258 6.48 19.08 20.17
C VAL A 258 5.10 18.63 20.65
N ASP A 259 4.08 19.46 20.49
CA ASP A 259 2.71 19.13 20.92
C ASP A 259 2.16 17.89 20.19
N ALA A 260 2.43 17.77 18.88
CA ALA A 260 2.01 16.62 18.09
C ALA A 260 2.77 15.34 18.50
N LEU A 261 4.07 15.46 18.82
CA LEU A 261 4.85 14.33 19.34
C LEU A 261 4.35 13.87 20.72
N SER A 262 4.00 14.81 21.61
CA SER A 262 3.40 14.49 22.91
C SER A 262 2.06 13.75 22.78
N VAL A 263 1.24 14.11 21.78
CA VAL A 263 0.01 13.36 21.50
C VAL A 263 0.33 11.89 21.19
N LEU A 264 1.39 11.60 20.44
CA LEU A 264 1.78 10.24 20.03
C LEU A 264 2.37 9.36 21.15
N GLU A 265 2.49 9.87 22.38
CA GLU A 265 2.91 9.05 23.53
C GLU A 265 2.08 7.76 23.65
N GLY A 266 2.77 6.64 23.91
CA GLY A 266 2.18 5.30 23.96
C GLY A 266 2.01 4.63 22.58
N THR A 267 2.42 5.27 21.48
CA THR A 267 2.42 4.67 20.14
C THR A 267 3.84 4.43 19.62
N LEU A 268 4.01 3.40 18.78
CA LEU A 268 5.31 3.11 18.13
C LEU A 268 5.77 4.23 17.18
N LEU A 269 4.82 4.96 16.59
CA LEU A 269 5.12 6.04 15.64
C LEU A 269 5.96 7.17 16.27
N LEU A 270 5.79 7.43 17.58
CA LEU A 270 6.61 8.44 18.26
C LEU A 270 8.10 8.08 18.17
N GLU A 271 8.46 6.84 18.49
CA GLU A 271 9.85 6.37 18.45
C GLU A 271 10.38 6.35 17.01
N GLU A 272 9.57 5.89 16.06
CA GLU A 272 9.91 5.89 14.63
C GLU A 272 10.23 7.30 14.12
N LEU A 273 9.41 8.31 14.46
CA LEU A 273 9.63 9.69 14.06
C LEU A 273 10.90 10.29 14.68
N LEU A 274 11.16 10.03 15.96
CA LEU A 274 12.37 10.50 16.63
C LEU A 274 13.63 9.89 16.00
N GLN A 275 13.61 8.59 15.71
CA GLN A 275 14.72 7.91 15.05
C GLN A 275 14.95 8.44 13.62
N ALA A 276 13.88 8.64 12.86
CA ALA A 276 13.97 9.16 11.50
C ALA A 276 14.57 10.58 11.47
N ARG A 277 14.17 11.46 12.39
CA ARG A 277 14.73 12.82 12.52
C ARG A 277 16.20 12.82 12.89
N GLU A 278 16.58 11.98 13.86
CA GLU A 278 17.98 11.85 14.27
C GLU A 278 18.85 11.37 13.11
N LEU A 279 18.38 10.38 12.33
CA LEU A 279 19.09 9.91 11.15
C LEU A 279 19.28 11.03 10.10
N LEU A 280 18.25 11.86 9.86
CA LEU A 280 18.34 13.00 8.94
C LEU A 280 19.33 14.06 9.43
N HIS A 281 19.33 14.37 10.72
CA HIS A 281 20.30 15.29 11.32
C HIS A 281 21.74 14.78 11.18
N GLN A 282 21.98 13.50 11.48
CA GLN A 282 23.27 12.86 11.30
C GLN A 282 23.72 12.89 9.83
N GLN A 283 22.80 12.64 8.89
CA GLN A 283 23.08 12.71 7.47
C GLN A 283 23.46 14.14 7.04
N TYR A 284 22.73 15.15 7.50
CA TYR A 284 23.04 16.55 7.23
C TYR A 284 24.42 16.95 7.74
N ASP A 285 24.71 16.69 9.02
CA ASP A 285 25.97 17.03 9.68
C ASP A 285 27.17 16.33 9.02
N ALA A 286 26.96 15.10 8.54
CA ALA A 286 27.98 14.34 7.85
C ALA A 286 28.32 14.90 6.46
N LEU A 287 27.35 15.53 5.77
CA LEU A 287 27.42 15.88 4.35
C LEU A 287 27.52 17.39 4.08
N CYS A 288 26.47 18.15 4.43
CA CYS A 288 26.26 19.51 3.92
C CYS A 288 27.38 20.49 4.35
N PRO A 289 27.79 20.56 5.64
CA PRO A 289 28.88 21.43 6.05
C PRO A 289 30.21 21.12 5.36
N LYS A 290 30.54 19.82 5.18
CA LYS A 290 31.78 19.39 4.52
C LYS A 290 31.79 19.72 3.03
N LEU A 291 30.65 19.56 2.35
CA LEU A 291 30.51 19.91 0.94
C LEU A 291 30.68 21.42 0.73
N CYS A 292 30.05 22.24 1.57
CA CYS A 292 30.19 23.70 1.51
C CYS A 292 31.63 24.15 1.77
N ALA A 293 32.33 23.54 2.73
CA ALA A 293 33.71 23.88 3.05
C ALA A 293 34.71 23.48 1.95
N ASN A 294 34.54 22.30 1.37
CA ASN A 294 35.47 21.76 0.37
C ASN A 294 35.22 22.28 -1.04
N TYR A 295 33.98 22.66 -1.36
CA TYR A 295 33.55 23.05 -2.70
C TYR A 295 32.62 24.29 -2.68
N PRO A 296 33.04 25.43 -2.10
CA PRO A 296 32.17 26.59 -1.86
C PRO A 296 31.60 27.25 -3.13
N ASN A 297 32.29 27.10 -4.27
CA ASN A 297 31.81 27.62 -5.55
C ASN A 297 30.62 26.81 -6.11
N ILE A 298 30.46 25.55 -5.68
CA ILE A 298 29.42 24.63 -6.16
C ILE A 298 28.31 24.53 -5.10
N PHE A 299 28.71 24.39 -3.83
CA PHE A 299 27.82 24.25 -2.67
C PHE A 299 27.86 25.52 -1.82
N GLN A 300 26.98 26.47 -2.13
CA GLN A 300 26.87 27.75 -1.43
C GLN A 300 26.12 27.57 -0.11
N GLN A 301 26.71 28.00 1.01
CA GLN A 301 26.20 27.71 2.35
C GLN A 301 24.74 28.15 2.56
N GLU A 302 24.31 29.21 1.88
CA GLU A 302 22.96 29.76 1.93
C GLU A 302 21.91 28.81 1.34
N LEU A 303 22.31 27.89 0.45
CA LEU A 303 21.43 26.91 -0.19
C LEU A 303 21.39 25.56 0.54
N TYR A 304 22.37 25.30 1.40
CA TYR A 304 22.56 24.02 2.09
C TYR A 304 22.41 24.14 3.62
N THR A 305 21.37 24.87 4.05
CA THR A 305 20.95 24.93 5.46
C THR A 305 20.16 23.68 5.85
N TRP A 306 20.01 23.45 7.16
CA TRP A 306 19.18 22.37 7.69
C TRP A 306 17.75 22.40 7.14
N ASP A 307 17.08 23.56 7.21
CA ASP A 307 15.68 23.68 6.77
C ASP A 307 15.52 23.35 5.27
N LYS A 308 16.46 23.78 4.43
CA LYS A 308 16.45 23.46 2.99
C LYS A 308 16.77 21.99 2.71
N PHE A 309 17.60 21.37 3.55
CA PHE A 309 17.89 19.96 3.47
C PHE A 309 16.67 19.12 3.85
N LEU A 310 16.02 19.44 4.98
CA LEU A 310 14.78 18.80 5.41
C LEU A 310 13.68 18.95 4.35
N TRP A 311 13.49 20.16 3.82
CA TRP A 311 12.55 20.41 2.72
C TRP A 311 12.81 19.51 1.50
N ALA A 312 14.08 19.34 1.12
CA ALA A 312 14.45 18.48 0.01
C ALA A 312 14.22 16.99 0.34
N CYS A 313 14.51 16.54 1.56
CA CYS A 313 14.16 15.20 2.02
C CYS A 313 12.65 14.95 1.88
N GLU A 314 11.83 15.85 2.41
CA GLU A 314 10.37 15.72 2.37
C GLU A 314 9.81 15.74 0.94
N LEU A 315 10.36 16.57 0.05
CA LEU A 315 10.04 16.53 -1.39
C LEU A 315 10.27 15.14 -1.97
N TRP A 316 11.46 14.57 -1.76
CA TRP A 316 11.81 13.28 -2.35
C TRP A 316 11.05 12.11 -1.72
N TYR A 317 10.72 12.18 -0.44
CA TYR A 317 9.91 11.16 0.23
C TYR A 317 8.44 11.19 -0.17
N SER A 318 7.87 12.39 -0.33
CA SER A 318 6.44 12.54 -0.63
C SER A 318 6.09 12.50 -2.12
N ASN A 319 7.02 12.90 -3.01
CA ASN A 319 6.78 12.98 -4.46
C ASN A 319 7.67 12.04 -5.29
N GLY A 320 8.63 11.34 -4.67
CA GLY A 320 9.51 10.41 -5.36
C GLY A 320 8.76 9.18 -5.89
N MET A 321 8.99 8.85 -7.16
CA MET A 321 8.43 7.66 -7.81
C MET A 321 9.56 6.72 -8.25
N LYS A 322 9.41 5.42 -8.01
CA LYS A 322 10.31 4.41 -8.59
C LYS A 322 9.97 4.22 -10.06
N VAL A 323 10.87 4.61 -10.95
CA VAL A 323 10.67 4.56 -12.40
C VAL A 323 11.80 3.76 -13.06
N VAL A 324 11.42 2.81 -13.92
CA VAL A 324 12.32 2.16 -14.88
C VAL A 324 12.36 3.03 -16.13
N LEU A 325 13.51 3.67 -16.36
CA LEU A 325 13.78 4.52 -17.52
C LEU A 325 13.99 3.69 -18.79
N SER A 326 14.09 4.35 -19.94
CA SER A 326 14.30 3.70 -21.25
C SER A 326 15.58 2.88 -21.34
N ASP A 327 16.59 3.22 -20.54
CA ASP A 327 17.85 2.49 -20.47
C ASP A 327 17.77 1.21 -19.61
N GLY A 328 16.60 0.95 -19.01
CA GLY A 328 16.33 -0.20 -18.16
C GLY A 328 16.72 -0.02 -16.70
N LYS A 329 17.29 1.12 -16.30
CA LYS A 329 17.64 1.40 -14.91
C LYS A 329 16.41 1.79 -14.11
N LEU A 330 16.29 1.20 -12.92
CA LEU A 330 15.31 1.60 -11.91
C LEU A 330 15.94 2.67 -11.01
N GLY A 331 15.27 3.82 -10.88
CA GLY A 331 15.69 4.91 -9.99
C GLY A 331 14.51 5.60 -9.32
N THR A 332 14.77 6.29 -8.21
CA THR A 332 13.80 7.24 -7.65
C THR A 332 13.85 8.52 -8.47
N CYS A 333 12.70 8.96 -8.98
CA CYS A 333 12.60 10.13 -9.83
C CYS A 333 11.49 11.06 -9.32
N LEU A 334 11.63 12.37 -9.53
CA LEU A 334 10.47 13.26 -9.48
C LEU A 334 9.84 13.31 -10.86
N VAL A 335 8.52 13.16 -10.90
CA VAL A 335 7.75 13.20 -12.13
C VAL A 335 6.80 14.39 -12.03
N PRO A 336 7.16 15.57 -12.60
CA PRO A 336 6.31 16.75 -12.58
C PRO A 336 4.89 16.43 -13.05
N ILE A 337 3.90 17.12 -12.48
CA ILE A 337 2.46 16.91 -12.67
C ILE A 337 1.95 15.58 -12.07
N ALA A 338 2.62 14.44 -12.31
CA ALA A 338 2.23 13.17 -11.72
C ALA A 338 2.34 13.16 -10.19
N GLY A 339 3.28 13.92 -9.63
CA GLY A 339 3.41 14.13 -8.19
C GLY A 339 2.22 14.85 -7.52
N LEU A 340 1.24 15.36 -8.28
CA LEU A 340 0.00 15.97 -7.77
C LEU A 340 -1.17 14.98 -7.69
N LEU A 341 -0.99 13.73 -8.13
CA LEU A 341 -2.01 12.69 -7.97
C LEU A 341 -1.98 12.18 -6.53
N ASN A 342 -3.05 12.41 -5.77
CA ASN A 342 -3.16 11.95 -4.38
C ASN A 342 -3.37 10.44 -4.27
N HIS A 343 -3.18 9.93 -3.05
CA HIS A 343 -3.47 8.55 -2.70
C HIS A 343 -4.92 8.30 -2.29
N SER A 344 -5.39 7.07 -2.51
CA SER A 344 -6.64 6.53 -1.98
C SER A 344 -6.51 5.03 -1.76
N LEU A 345 -7.27 4.49 -0.80
CA LEU A 345 -7.43 3.04 -0.63
C LEU A 345 -8.07 2.38 -1.86
N CYS A 346 -8.85 3.13 -2.64
CA CYS A 346 -9.46 2.69 -3.90
C CYS A 346 -8.91 3.52 -5.08
N PRO A 347 -7.62 3.38 -5.44
CA PRO A 347 -6.98 4.23 -6.43
C PRO A 347 -7.55 3.99 -7.84
N HIS A 348 -7.43 5.01 -8.70
CA HIS A 348 -7.75 4.88 -10.12
C HIS A 348 -6.59 4.29 -10.89
N ILE A 349 -5.35 4.63 -10.51
CA ILE A 349 -4.13 4.18 -11.19
C ILE A 349 -3.34 3.29 -10.22
N LEU A 350 -3.17 2.02 -10.59
CA LEU A 350 -2.42 1.02 -9.82
C LEU A 350 -0.99 0.82 -10.32
N HIS A 351 -0.83 0.86 -11.64
CA HIS A 351 0.41 0.54 -12.33
C HIS A 351 0.98 1.78 -12.99
N TYR A 352 2.21 2.08 -12.62
CA TYR A 352 3.05 3.13 -13.18
C TYR A 352 4.51 2.74 -12.93
N GLY A 353 5.45 3.62 -13.29
CA GLY A 353 6.86 3.41 -12.97
C GLY A 353 7.66 2.64 -14.03
N ARG A 354 7.17 2.53 -15.27
CA ARG A 354 8.00 2.08 -16.40
C ARG A 354 7.74 2.94 -17.63
N VAL A 355 8.81 3.48 -18.18
CA VAL A 355 8.79 4.22 -19.45
C VAL A 355 8.54 3.25 -20.60
N ASP A 356 7.60 3.61 -21.47
CA ASP A 356 7.35 2.94 -22.73
C ASP A 356 8.51 3.21 -23.70
N GLN A 357 9.20 2.15 -24.15
CA GLN A 357 10.36 2.28 -25.03
C GLN A 357 10.03 2.88 -26.40
N SER A 358 8.80 2.69 -26.89
CA SER A 358 8.39 3.15 -28.22
C SER A 358 8.02 4.64 -28.21
N THR A 359 7.31 5.09 -27.17
CA THR A 359 6.86 6.49 -27.06
C THR A 359 7.81 7.34 -26.22
N LYS A 360 8.78 6.74 -25.52
CA LYS A 360 9.69 7.44 -24.59
C LYS A 360 8.91 8.26 -23.56
N SER A 361 7.85 7.67 -23.03
CA SER A 361 6.94 8.33 -22.08
C SER A 361 6.49 7.38 -20.98
N LEU A 362 6.24 7.94 -19.80
CA LEU A 362 5.61 7.28 -18.67
C LEU A 362 4.09 7.48 -18.76
N LYS A 363 3.32 6.39 -18.72
CA LYS A 363 1.86 6.39 -18.89
C LYS A 363 1.16 5.95 -17.61
N PHE A 364 0.09 6.67 -17.26
CA PHE A 364 -0.74 6.41 -16.09
C PHE A 364 -2.12 5.93 -16.55
N HIS A 365 -2.29 4.61 -16.64
CA HIS A 365 -3.53 3.99 -17.08
C HIS A 365 -4.51 3.82 -15.93
N VAL A 366 -5.80 4.11 -16.16
CA VAL A 366 -6.83 3.90 -15.15
C VAL A 366 -7.26 2.43 -15.09
N SER A 367 -7.26 1.86 -13.90
CA SER A 367 -7.66 0.48 -13.55
C SER A 367 -9.12 0.40 -13.07
N ARG A 368 -9.77 1.53 -12.83
CA ARG A 368 -11.23 1.65 -12.64
C ARG A 368 -11.71 2.94 -13.30
N PRO A 369 -13.00 3.06 -13.64
CA PRO A 369 -13.54 4.29 -14.21
C PRO A 369 -13.35 5.48 -13.27
N CYS A 370 -13.13 6.66 -13.85
CA CYS A 370 -13.05 7.95 -13.16
C CYS A 370 -14.01 8.92 -13.86
N LYS A 371 -14.95 9.53 -13.13
CA LYS A 371 -15.94 10.43 -13.72
C LYS A 371 -15.38 11.84 -13.90
N ALA A 372 -15.89 12.55 -14.91
CA ALA A 372 -15.55 13.96 -15.08
C ALA A 372 -15.86 14.74 -13.79
N GLY A 373 -14.87 15.48 -13.28
CA GLY A 373 -14.94 16.20 -12.01
C GLY A 373 -14.56 15.39 -10.77
N GLU A 374 -14.42 14.05 -10.87
CA GLU A 374 -13.93 13.20 -9.78
C GLU A 374 -12.42 13.37 -9.62
N GLN A 375 -11.93 13.31 -8.38
CA GLN A 375 -10.50 13.25 -8.11
C GLN A 375 -9.92 11.92 -8.61
N CYS A 376 -8.92 12.00 -9.48
CA CYS A 376 -8.17 10.85 -9.94
C CYS A 376 -7.05 10.55 -8.94
N TYR A 377 -6.97 9.29 -8.50
CA TYR A 377 -6.08 8.87 -7.43
C TYR A 377 -5.06 7.86 -7.94
N LEU A 378 -3.83 7.97 -7.45
CA LEU A 378 -2.75 7.04 -7.68
C LEU A 378 -2.53 6.17 -6.44
N SER A 379 -2.16 4.91 -6.61
CA SER A 379 -1.73 4.10 -5.47
C SER A 379 -0.28 4.42 -5.10
N TYR A 380 0.01 4.97 -3.93
CA TYR A 380 1.39 5.17 -3.48
C TYR A 380 2.08 3.86 -3.12
N GLY A 381 1.28 2.84 -2.77
CA GLY A 381 1.76 1.54 -2.35
C GLY A 381 0.82 0.90 -1.34
N THR A 382 1.30 -0.14 -0.69
CA THR A 382 0.62 -0.89 0.38
C THR A 382 1.19 -0.48 1.73
N PHE A 383 1.09 0.81 2.05
CA PHE A 383 1.72 1.40 3.23
C PHE A 383 0.77 1.49 4.43
N PRO A 384 1.26 1.24 5.66
CA PRO A 384 0.52 1.54 6.87
C PRO A 384 0.39 3.06 7.08
N GLY A 385 -0.57 3.45 7.90
CA GLY A 385 -0.81 4.84 8.29
C GLY A 385 0.42 5.51 8.91
N SER A 386 1.23 4.78 9.69
CA SER A 386 2.49 5.30 10.24
C SER A 386 3.45 5.79 9.15
N HIS A 387 3.60 5.02 8.08
CA HIS A 387 4.44 5.37 6.94
C HIS A 387 3.86 6.55 6.15
N LEU A 388 2.54 6.55 5.90
CA LEU A 388 1.85 7.62 5.19
C LEU A 388 1.94 8.95 5.95
N ILE A 389 1.81 8.95 7.27
CA ILE A 389 2.01 10.15 8.10
C ILE A 389 3.47 10.60 8.03
N THR A 390 4.41 9.69 8.23
CA THR A 390 5.84 10.01 8.31
C THR A 390 6.35 10.68 7.04
N PHE A 391 6.02 10.11 5.87
CA PHE A 391 6.63 10.52 4.59
C PHE A 391 5.72 11.31 3.66
N TYR A 392 4.40 11.24 3.85
CA TYR A 392 3.43 11.91 2.98
C TYR A 392 2.51 12.90 3.72
N GLY A 393 2.43 12.85 5.05
CA GLY A 393 1.71 13.84 5.83
C GLY A 393 0.19 13.68 5.88
N PHE A 394 -0.33 12.47 5.70
CA PHE A 394 -1.77 12.23 5.78
C PHE A 394 -2.09 10.82 6.28
N LEU A 395 -3.32 10.64 6.77
CA LEU A 395 -3.92 9.34 7.05
C LEU A 395 -5.06 9.12 6.05
N PRO A 396 -5.12 7.97 5.35
CA PRO A 396 -6.18 7.71 4.38
C PRO A 396 -7.54 7.61 5.08
N LYS A 397 -8.59 8.13 4.44
CA LYS A 397 -9.96 7.95 4.91
C LYS A 397 -10.42 6.51 4.67
N GLY A 398 -11.04 5.91 5.68
CA GLY A 398 -11.52 4.52 5.64
C GLY A 398 -10.58 3.55 6.34
N ASP A 399 -10.90 2.26 6.27
CA ASP A 399 -10.14 1.23 6.97
C ASP A 399 -9.03 0.69 6.07
N ASN A 400 -7.80 1.15 6.32
CA ASN A 400 -6.63 0.69 5.59
C ASN A 400 -6.26 -0.74 6.04
N PRO A 401 -6.29 -1.76 5.15
CA PRO A 401 -5.99 -3.14 5.51
C PRO A 401 -4.53 -3.38 5.92
N TYR A 402 -3.67 -2.39 5.67
CA TYR A 402 -2.24 -2.41 5.98
C TYR A 402 -1.91 -1.79 7.35
N ASP A 403 -2.89 -1.24 8.07
CA ASP A 403 -2.69 -0.76 9.43
C ASP A 403 -2.59 -1.94 10.40
N VAL A 404 -1.36 -2.30 10.74
CA VAL A 404 -1.02 -3.43 11.60
C VAL A 404 -0.23 -2.97 12.83
N ILE A 405 -0.38 -3.72 13.92
CA ILE A 405 0.47 -3.60 15.10
C ILE A 405 1.38 -4.83 15.12
N PRO A 406 2.71 -4.66 14.96
CA PRO A 406 3.65 -5.76 15.04
C PRO A 406 3.77 -6.28 16.47
N LEU A 407 4.04 -7.58 16.61
CA LEU A 407 4.26 -8.30 17.85
C LEU A 407 5.50 -9.18 17.70
N ASP A 408 6.54 -8.91 18.47
CA ASP A 408 7.74 -9.73 18.48
C ASP A 408 7.75 -10.62 19.73
N PHE A 409 7.94 -11.92 19.53
CA PHE A 409 8.06 -12.93 20.58
C PHE A 409 9.50 -13.45 20.63
N ASP A 410 10.01 -13.66 21.85
CA ASP A 410 11.34 -14.23 22.03
C ASP A 410 11.40 -15.69 21.53
N ASP A 411 12.50 -16.06 20.89
CA ASP A 411 12.71 -17.40 20.34
C ASP A 411 13.03 -18.39 21.48
N CYS A 412 12.00 -18.92 22.13
CA CYS A 412 12.14 -19.88 23.23
C CYS A 412 12.84 -21.20 22.82
N CYS A 413 13.10 -21.43 21.53
CA CYS A 413 13.63 -22.68 21.00
C CYS A 413 15.17 -22.85 21.09
N ASN A 414 15.92 -21.89 21.64
CA ASN A 414 17.39 -21.97 21.68
C ASN A 414 18.01 -22.38 23.03
N GLU A 415 17.23 -22.59 24.10
CA GLU A 415 17.81 -23.00 25.39
C GLU A 415 17.95 -24.53 25.57
N ASP A 416 17.16 -25.34 24.85
CA ASP A 416 17.23 -26.80 24.95
C ASP A 416 17.79 -27.42 23.65
N GLY A 417 19.07 -27.79 23.67
CA GLY A 417 19.83 -28.39 22.57
C GLY A 417 19.35 -29.75 22.06
N ARG A 418 18.07 -29.90 21.70
CA ARG A 418 17.49 -31.04 20.98
C ARG A 418 16.97 -30.59 19.62
N SER A 419 17.86 -30.58 18.65
CA SER A 419 17.50 -30.64 17.24
C SER A 419 16.78 -31.96 16.96
N ASN A 420 15.49 -31.93 16.65
CA ASN A 420 14.81 -33.02 15.94
C ASN A 420 13.81 -32.46 14.91
N GLU A 421 14.26 -32.54 13.67
CA GLU A 421 13.56 -32.81 12.40
C GLU A 421 12.09 -32.35 12.22
N THR A 422 11.91 -31.56 11.15
CA THR A 422 10.68 -31.37 10.36
C THR A 422 9.56 -30.54 10.99
N TRP A 423 9.82 -29.26 11.26
CA TRP A 423 8.79 -28.29 11.63
C TRP A 423 8.43 -27.44 10.41
N THR A 424 7.17 -27.54 9.98
CA THR A 424 6.59 -26.82 8.84
C THR A 424 6.68 -25.31 9.07
N GLY A 425 7.18 -24.56 8.07
CA GLY A 425 7.64 -23.17 8.16
C GLY A 425 6.66 -22.06 8.55
N GLU A 426 5.54 -22.35 9.23
CA GLU A 426 4.66 -21.36 9.86
C GLU A 426 4.89 -21.25 11.39
N SER A 427 5.46 -22.28 12.06
CA SER A 427 5.66 -22.30 13.51
C SER A 427 6.98 -21.72 14.00
N SER A 428 7.92 -21.37 13.10
CA SER A 428 9.21 -20.76 13.44
C SER A 428 9.23 -19.24 13.31
N ARG A 429 8.09 -18.62 13.04
CA ARG A 429 8.00 -17.16 12.90
C ARG A 429 7.92 -16.57 14.31
N THR A 430 8.86 -15.70 14.65
CA THR A 430 8.91 -14.98 15.93
C THR A 430 8.19 -13.63 15.86
N THR A 431 7.96 -13.11 14.64
CA THR A 431 7.29 -11.85 14.40
C THR A 431 5.86 -12.07 13.90
N HIS A 432 4.89 -11.60 14.67
CA HIS A 432 3.47 -11.65 14.35
C HIS A 432 2.90 -10.23 14.24
N MET A 433 1.63 -10.13 13.86
CA MET A 433 0.96 -8.86 13.71
C MET A 433 -0.53 -9.02 14.00
N VAL A 434 -1.15 -7.96 14.49
CA VAL A 434 -2.61 -7.83 14.56
C VAL A 434 -3.07 -6.65 13.72
N ARG A 435 -4.34 -6.64 13.35
CA ARG A 435 -5.01 -5.49 12.74
C ARG A 435 -6.41 -5.35 13.33
N GLY A 436 -7.14 -4.31 12.93
CA GLY A 436 -8.52 -4.11 13.36
C GLY A 436 -9.38 -5.36 13.11
N ALA A 437 -9.99 -5.89 14.18
CA ALA A 437 -10.79 -7.13 14.11
C ALA A 437 -12.02 -6.99 13.20
N TRP A 438 -12.47 -5.75 12.93
CA TRP A 438 -13.53 -5.44 11.97
C TRP A 438 -13.18 -5.80 10.52
N LEU A 439 -11.90 -6.05 10.21
CA LEU A 439 -11.46 -6.55 8.90
C LEU A 439 -11.50 -8.09 8.81
N SER A 440 -11.76 -8.80 9.91
CA SER A 440 -11.91 -10.25 9.87
C SER A 440 -13.24 -10.63 9.26
N LYS A 441 -13.21 -11.57 8.31
CA LYS A 441 -14.39 -12.15 7.65
C LYS A 441 -14.62 -13.62 8.01
N SER A 442 -13.78 -14.20 8.86
CA SER A 442 -13.92 -15.61 9.22
C SER A 442 -15.05 -15.79 10.20
N ASP A 443 -15.99 -16.66 9.85
CA ASP A 443 -17.07 -17.11 10.74
C ASP A 443 -16.62 -18.29 11.61
N ARG A 444 -15.33 -18.68 11.55
CA ARG A 444 -14.82 -19.83 12.30
C ARG A 444 -14.80 -19.49 13.80
N PRO A 445 -15.47 -20.30 14.63
CA PRO A 445 -15.58 -20.02 16.07
C PRO A 445 -14.23 -19.99 16.80
N HIS A 446 -13.19 -20.63 16.24
CA HIS A 446 -11.86 -20.72 16.86
C HIS A 446 -10.90 -19.61 16.45
N THR A 447 -11.32 -18.66 15.62
CA THR A 447 -10.46 -17.51 15.24
C THR A 447 -10.73 -16.28 16.09
N TYR A 448 -11.94 -16.13 16.64
CA TYR A 448 -12.34 -14.99 17.47
C TYR A 448 -12.09 -13.62 16.82
N GLY A 449 -11.98 -13.56 15.49
CA GLY A 449 -11.58 -12.34 14.76
C GLY A 449 -10.08 -12.02 14.82
N LEU A 450 -9.26 -12.92 15.38
CA LEU A 450 -7.81 -12.79 15.51
C LEU A 450 -7.07 -13.53 14.38
N PRO A 451 -5.80 -13.17 14.11
CA PRO A 451 -5.06 -13.70 12.97
C PRO A 451 -4.72 -15.18 13.16
N PRO A 452 -5.04 -16.06 12.19
CA PRO A 452 -4.78 -17.49 12.31
C PRO A 452 -3.30 -17.84 12.59
N PRO A 453 -2.29 -17.20 11.95
CA PRO A 453 -0.89 -17.51 12.24
C PRO A 453 -0.48 -17.18 13.68
N LEU A 454 -0.95 -16.04 14.23
CA LEU A 454 -0.70 -15.67 15.63
C LEU A 454 -1.31 -16.69 16.58
N LEU A 455 -2.56 -17.07 16.36
CA LEU A 455 -3.22 -18.08 17.20
C LEU A 455 -2.53 -19.44 17.11
N ALA A 456 -2.09 -19.86 15.92
CA ALA A 456 -1.36 -21.10 15.74
C ALA A 456 -0.02 -21.09 16.51
N HIS A 457 0.71 -19.98 16.47
CA HIS A 457 1.94 -19.79 17.25
C HIS A 457 1.68 -19.88 18.76
N LEU A 458 0.73 -19.09 19.29
CA LEU A 458 0.41 -19.10 20.72
C LEU A 458 -0.08 -20.47 21.21
N ARG A 459 -0.89 -21.17 20.40
CA ARG A 459 -1.31 -22.55 20.69
C ARG A 459 -0.12 -23.52 20.75
N SER A 460 0.87 -23.33 19.89
CA SER A 460 2.07 -24.15 19.87
C SER A 460 2.93 -23.90 21.11
N VAL A 461 3.21 -22.64 21.43
CA VAL A 461 4.03 -22.24 22.59
C VAL A 461 3.39 -22.72 23.89
N LEU A 462 2.10 -22.46 24.09
CA LEU A 462 1.38 -22.84 25.31
C LEU A 462 1.15 -24.36 25.46
N LYS A 463 1.34 -25.15 24.39
CA LYS A 463 1.40 -26.63 24.49
C LYS A 463 2.78 -27.13 24.91
N GLY A 464 3.84 -26.44 24.49
CA GLY A 464 5.23 -26.78 24.82
C GLY A 464 5.57 -26.55 26.30
N ASP A 465 5.02 -25.48 26.89
CA ASP A 465 5.29 -25.06 28.28
C ASP A 465 4.55 -25.87 29.38
N GLY A 466 4.12 -27.10 29.09
CA GLY A 466 3.77 -28.05 30.14
C GLY A 466 2.37 -27.91 30.75
N ILE A 467 1.32 -27.84 29.92
CA ILE A 467 0.03 -28.40 30.36
C ILE A 467 0.19 -29.93 30.32
N GLU A 468 0.75 -30.52 31.37
CA GLU A 468 0.71 -31.99 31.55
C GLU A 468 -0.76 -32.42 31.48
N GLU A 469 -1.11 -33.34 30.56
CA GLU A 469 -2.46 -33.91 30.47
C GLU A 469 -2.80 -34.60 31.80
N PRO A 470 -3.67 -34.03 32.66
CA PRO A 470 -4.06 -34.73 33.87
C PRO A 470 -4.93 -35.92 33.43
N PRO A 471 -4.69 -37.14 33.92
CA PRO A 471 -5.35 -38.34 33.43
C PRO A 471 -6.88 -38.38 33.63
N GLU A 472 -7.46 -37.40 34.33
CA GLU A 472 -8.86 -37.36 34.76
C GLU A 472 -9.72 -36.24 34.11
N VAL A 473 -9.13 -35.34 33.29
CA VAL A 473 -9.89 -34.24 32.66
C VAL A 473 -10.38 -34.65 31.25
N PRO A 474 -11.67 -34.47 30.91
CA PRO A 474 -12.14 -34.70 29.55
C PRO A 474 -11.38 -33.87 28.52
N LYS A 475 -10.98 -34.49 27.40
CA LYS A 475 -10.21 -33.80 26.32
C LYS A 475 -10.88 -32.52 25.81
N ALA A 476 -12.21 -32.43 25.87
CA ALA A 476 -12.96 -31.24 25.48
C ALA A 476 -12.75 -30.06 26.43
N ASP A 477 -12.63 -30.32 27.74
CA ASP A 477 -12.41 -29.29 28.75
C ASP A 477 -10.96 -28.79 28.72
N MET A 478 -9.99 -29.68 28.48
CA MET A 478 -8.59 -29.31 28.24
C MET A 478 -8.41 -28.38 27.03
N HIS A 479 -9.13 -28.65 25.92
CA HIS A 479 -9.09 -27.77 24.75
C HIS A 479 -9.65 -26.38 25.08
N LYS A 480 -10.74 -26.29 25.84
CA LYS A 480 -11.31 -25.00 26.29
C LYS A 480 -10.35 -24.23 27.18
N GLU A 481 -9.68 -24.90 28.13
CA GLU A 481 -8.68 -24.28 29.00
C GLU A 481 -7.48 -23.75 28.20
N HIS A 482 -7.02 -24.50 27.20
CA HIS A 482 -5.95 -24.07 26.32
C HIS A 482 -6.35 -22.84 25.47
N GLU A 483 -7.54 -22.84 24.88
CA GLU A 483 -8.06 -21.68 24.14
C GLU A 483 -8.23 -20.45 25.05
N ARG A 484 -8.71 -20.65 26.28
CA ARG A 484 -8.80 -19.61 27.30
C ARG A 484 -7.42 -19.05 27.64
N ALA A 485 -6.39 -19.89 27.74
CA ALA A 485 -5.01 -19.45 27.96
C ALA A 485 -4.51 -18.58 26.81
N VAL A 486 -4.71 -19.00 25.55
CA VAL A 486 -4.34 -18.21 24.36
C VAL A 486 -4.98 -16.82 24.39
N LEU A 487 -6.30 -16.72 24.63
CA LEU A 487 -7.01 -15.45 24.69
C LEU A 487 -6.53 -14.56 25.83
N LYS A 488 -6.25 -15.15 27.00
CA LYS A 488 -5.68 -14.41 28.14
C LYS A 488 -4.27 -13.89 27.86
N THR A 489 -3.44 -14.64 27.13
CA THR A 489 -2.11 -14.17 26.72
C THR A 489 -2.22 -12.95 25.82
N VAL A 490 -3.12 -12.97 24.82
CA VAL A 490 -3.37 -11.79 23.97
C VAL A 490 -3.85 -10.60 24.81
N LEU A 491 -4.80 -10.80 25.72
CA LEU A 491 -5.26 -9.74 26.63
C LEU A 491 -4.14 -9.19 27.53
N SER A 492 -3.22 -10.04 27.98
CA SER A 492 -2.10 -9.61 28.83
C SER A 492 -1.12 -8.68 28.12
N ILE A 493 -1.05 -8.77 26.78
CA ILE A 493 -0.26 -7.87 25.92
C ILE A 493 -1.04 -6.57 25.66
N PHE A 494 -2.29 -6.68 25.24
CA PHE A 494 -3.04 -5.55 24.71
C PHE A 494 -3.73 -4.68 25.76
N ASN A 495 -4.07 -5.20 26.95
CA ASN A 495 -4.66 -4.37 28.00
C ASN A 495 -3.69 -3.29 28.50
N PRO A 496 -2.40 -3.60 28.83
CA PRO A 496 -1.43 -2.56 29.17
C PRO A 496 -1.20 -1.55 28.03
N MET A 497 -1.19 -2.00 26.77
CA MET A 497 -1.09 -1.10 25.62
C MET A 497 -2.28 -0.14 25.54
N LEU A 498 -3.50 -0.64 25.77
CA LEU A 498 -4.71 0.19 25.76
C LEU A 498 -4.69 1.22 26.89
N GLU A 499 -4.27 0.81 28.09
CA GLU A 499 -4.07 1.71 29.24
C GLU A 499 -3.01 2.78 28.93
N GLY A 500 -1.91 2.41 28.28
CA GLY A 500 -0.81 3.33 27.91
C GLY A 500 -1.19 4.36 26.85
N ILE A 501 -2.07 4.01 25.90
CA ILE A 501 -2.59 4.97 24.91
C ILE A 501 -3.59 5.94 25.55
N GLY A 502 -4.28 5.52 26.61
CA GLY A 502 -5.28 6.33 27.31
C GLY A 502 -6.58 6.50 26.51
N ASP A 503 -7.56 7.15 27.14
CA ASP A 503 -8.88 7.40 26.55
C ASP A 503 -8.85 8.49 25.47
N SER A 504 -9.90 8.55 24.67
CA SER A 504 -10.11 9.69 23.77
C SER A 504 -10.56 10.90 24.60
N ASP A 505 -9.63 11.80 24.90
CA ASP A 505 -9.95 13.06 25.56
C ASP A 505 -10.83 13.98 24.68
N ASP A 506 -11.50 14.96 25.31
CA ASP A 506 -12.16 16.07 24.60
C ASP A 506 -11.11 16.89 23.83
N PHE A 507 -10.95 16.60 22.54
CA PHE A 507 -9.98 17.26 21.67
C PHE A 507 -10.59 18.51 21.03
N ASP A 508 -9.95 19.67 21.23
CA ASP A 508 -10.33 20.93 20.59
C ASP A 508 -9.89 20.92 19.11
N TRP A 509 -10.75 20.31 18.28
CA TRP A 509 -10.56 20.20 16.83
C TRP A 509 -10.49 21.57 16.14
N ASP A 510 -11.19 22.59 16.62
CA ASP A 510 -11.28 23.84 15.88
C ASP A 510 -10.00 24.67 16.01
N ASN A 511 -9.34 24.63 17.17
CA ASN A 511 -8.14 25.43 17.44
C ASN A 511 -6.81 24.67 17.27
N SER A 512 -6.83 23.36 17.03
CA SER A 512 -5.60 22.57 16.91
C SER A 512 -4.90 22.74 15.56
N ARG A 513 -3.57 22.72 15.59
CA ARG A 513 -2.72 22.68 14.39
C ARG A 513 -2.90 21.37 13.61
N TRP A 514 -2.53 21.37 12.33
CA TRP A 514 -2.68 20.22 11.43
C TRP A 514 -1.91 18.98 11.91
N ASP A 515 -0.71 19.16 12.47
CA ASP A 515 0.18 18.11 12.95
C ASP A 515 -0.38 17.44 14.20
N VAL A 516 -0.92 18.23 15.13
CA VAL A 516 -1.57 17.73 16.35
C VAL A 516 -2.83 16.94 16.00
N LYS A 517 -3.65 17.43 15.05
CA LYS A 517 -4.83 16.74 14.53
C LYS A 517 -4.46 15.37 13.94
N LEU A 518 -3.46 15.35 13.06
CA LEU A 518 -3.03 14.12 12.41
C LEU A 518 -2.43 13.10 13.41
N ALA A 519 -1.67 13.58 14.39
CA ALA A 519 -1.17 12.76 15.49
C ALA A 519 -2.32 12.16 16.32
N PHE A 520 -3.36 12.94 16.60
CA PHE A 520 -4.53 12.49 17.33
C PHE A 520 -5.32 11.43 16.54
N ASP A 521 -5.58 11.67 15.25
CA ASP A 521 -6.24 10.72 14.35
C ASP A 521 -5.51 9.36 14.33
N TYR A 522 -4.18 9.39 14.24
CA TYR A 522 -3.38 8.18 14.28
C TYR A 522 -3.47 7.45 15.62
N LYS A 523 -3.38 8.19 16.74
CA LYS A 523 -3.50 7.60 18.07
C LYS A 523 -4.87 6.99 18.30
N ASP A 524 -5.93 7.63 17.82
CA ASP A 524 -7.28 7.07 17.89
C ASP A 524 -7.43 5.81 17.03
N LEU A 525 -6.84 5.79 15.82
CA LEU A 525 -6.76 4.58 15.00
C LEU A 525 -6.09 3.41 15.76
N GLN A 526 -4.94 3.66 16.40
CA GLN A 526 -4.25 2.64 17.20
C GLN A 526 -5.12 2.15 18.37
N ARG A 527 -5.73 3.08 19.11
CA ARG A 527 -6.69 2.77 20.20
C ARG A 527 -7.83 1.90 19.70
N ARG A 528 -8.41 2.23 18.55
CA ARG A 528 -9.51 1.51 17.92
C ARG A 528 -9.09 0.08 17.56
N ILE A 529 -7.91 -0.10 16.94
CA ILE A 529 -7.36 -1.43 16.62
C ILE A 529 -7.23 -2.27 17.90
N ILE A 530 -6.54 -1.76 18.92
CA ILE A 530 -6.30 -2.46 20.18
C ILE A 530 -7.62 -2.78 20.90
N SER A 531 -8.55 -1.82 20.95
CA SER A 531 -9.89 -2.02 21.51
C SER A 531 -10.67 -3.11 20.77
N SER A 532 -10.53 -3.22 19.46
CA SER A 532 -11.21 -4.28 18.70
C SER A 532 -10.65 -5.66 19.00
N VAL A 533 -9.32 -5.77 19.13
CA VAL A 533 -8.62 -7.02 19.47
C VAL A 533 -9.01 -7.49 20.86
N THR A 534 -8.97 -6.60 21.85
CA THR A 534 -9.37 -6.92 23.25
C THR A 534 -10.84 -7.33 23.35
N LYS A 535 -11.75 -6.60 22.68
CA LYS A 535 -13.18 -6.97 22.60
C LYS A 535 -13.38 -8.36 21.98
N SER A 536 -12.65 -8.65 20.90
CA SER A 536 -12.64 -9.98 20.27
C SER A 536 -12.22 -11.07 21.26
N CYS A 537 -11.17 -10.84 22.05
CA CYS A 537 -10.73 -11.79 23.07
C CYS A 537 -11.77 -11.99 24.18
N TYR A 538 -12.36 -10.92 24.71
CA TYR A 538 -13.39 -11.02 25.74
C TYR A 538 -14.64 -11.77 25.24
N SER A 539 -15.09 -11.47 24.03
CA SER A 539 -16.20 -12.21 23.40
C SER A 539 -15.87 -13.69 23.22
N GLY A 540 -14.64 -14.01 22.80
CA GLY A 540 -14.18 -15.40 22.71
C GLY A 540 -14.19 -16.13 24.07
N LEU A 541 -13.82 -15.45 25.16
CA LEU A 541 -13.90 -16.01 26.50
C LEU A 541 -15.36 -16.28 26.93
N GLU A 542 -16.27 -15.35 26.67
CA GLU A 542 -17.70 -15.53 26.95
C GLU A 542 -18.30 -16.71 26.16
N MET A 543 -17.88 -16.90 24.91
CA MET A 543 -18.30 -18.04 24.09
C MET A 543 -17.83 -19.38 24.66
N LEU A 544 -16.59 -19.44 25.17
CA LEU A 544 -16.07 -20.64 25.83
C LEU A 544 -16.86 -20.96 27.10
N ASP A 545 -17.25 -19.93 27.86
CA ASP A 545 -18.01 -20.06 29.11
C ASP A 545 -19.47 -20.46 28.87
N ALA A 546 -20.12 -19.94 27.82
CA ALA A 546 -21.50 -20.28 27.45
C ALA A 546 -21.64 -21.67 26.80
N SER A 547 -20.53 -22.26 26.34
CA SER A 547 -20.49 -23.61 25.76
C SER A 547 -20.27 -24.72 26.80
N ALA A 548 -20.15 -24.37 28.09
CA ALA A 548 -20.09 -25.27 29.24
C ALA A 548 -21.49 -25.58 29.77
#